data_AF-A0A225DFV1-F1
#
_entry.id   AF-A0A225DFV1-F1
#
_cell.length_a   1.000
_cell.length_b   1.000
_cell.length_c   1.000
_cell.angle_alpha   90.00
_cell.angle_beta   90.00
_cell.angle_gamma   90.00
#
_symmetry.space_group_name_H-M   'P 1'
#
loop_
_entity.id
_entity.type
_entity.pdbx_description
1 polymer ?
#
loop_
_entity_poly.entity_id
_entity_poly.type
_entity_poly.pdbx_seq_one_letter_code
_entity_poly.pdbx_strand_id
1 'polypeptide(L)'
;MDDVRTTPVNVNFHDPDEFFDELRKDQNRIDRKILRITVRRRYAPPFVNVSVVATALVGITIVVLEHRVGEVFAGDEKSSPIPTKIQACLDRMTAEAGKLGLEVRAGVFE
;
A
#
# COMPACT_ATOMS: atom_id res chain seq x y z
N MET A 1 32.83 10.75 -14.16
CA MET A 1 32.53 9.71 -13.17
C MET A 1 31.05 9.48 -13.28
N ASP A 2 30.66 8.41 -13.98
CA ASP A 2 29.29 8.22 -14.45
C ASP A 2 28.34 8.00 -13.27
N ASP A 3 27.34 8.88 -13.21
CA ASP A 3 26.21 8.82 -12.31
C ASP A 3 25.32 7.65 -12.73
N VAL A 4 25.64 6.45 -12.26
CA VAL A 4 24.81 5.26 -12.47
C VAL A 4 23.52 5.47 -11.68
N ARG A 5 22.53 6.08 -12.33
CA ARG A 5 21.14 6.14 -11.87
C ARG A 5 20.64 4.71 -11.71
N THR A 6 20.84 4.15 -10.52
CA THR A 6 20.36 2.82 -10.19
C THR A 6 18.86 2.94 -10.08
N THR A 7 18.14 2.40 -11.06
CA THR A 7 16.68 2.34 -11.01
C THR A 7 16.30 1.57 -9.74
N PRO A 8 15.40 2.11 -8.89
CA PRO A 8 14.94 1.39 -7.72
C PRO A 8 14.37 0.04 -8.14
N VAL A 9 14.82 -1.03 -7.48
CA VAL A 9 14.21 -2.35 -7.67
C VAL A 9 12.87 -2.32 -6.95
N ASN A 10 11.79 -2.61 -7.66
CA ASN A 10 10.45 -2.66 -7.09
C ASN A 10 10.04 -4.11 -6.86
N VAL A 11 9.59 -4.43 -5.65
CA VAL A 11 8.95 -5.70 -5.32
C VAL A 11 7.48 -5.42 -5.05
N ASN A 12 6.59 -6.08 -5.79
CA ASN A 12 5.16 -5.83 -5.70
C ASN A 12 4.45 -7.05 -5.11
N PHE A 13 3.58 -6.80 -4.14
CA PHE A 13 2.70 -7.76 -3.49
C PHE A 13 1.25 -7.38 -3.76
N HIS A 14 0.38 -8.39 -3.71
CA HIS A 14 -1.08 -8.22 -3.76
C HIS A 14 -1.79 -8.73 -2.51
N ASP A 15 -1.11 -9.62 -1.79
CA ASP A 15 -1.55 -10.16 -0.51
C ASP A 15 -0.93 -9.39 0.66
N PRO A 16 -1.73 -8.87 1.61
CA PRO A 16 -1.21 -8.13 2.75
C PRO A 16 -0.34 -8.98 3.68
N ASP A 17 -0.62 -10.27 3.84
CA ASP A 17 0.12 -11.13 4.76
C ASP A 17 1.52 -11.41 4.21
N GLU A 18 1.64 -11.73 2.92
CA GLU A 18 2.95 -11.85 2.25
C GLU A 18 3.78 -10.56 2.34
N PHE A 19 3.12 -9.41 2.14
CA PHE A 19 3.75 -8.10 2.24
C PHE A 19 4.33 -7.84 3.64
N PHE A 20 3.54 -8.07 4.70
CA PHE A 20 4.01 -7.86 6.08
C PHE A 20 5.03 -8.90 6.51
N ASP A 21 4.93 -10.14 6.03
CA ASP A 21 5.95 -11.16 6.25
C ASP A 21 7.30 -10.75 5.66
N GLU A 22 7.30 -10.16 4.47
CA GLU A 22 8.52 -9.63 3.85
C GLU A 22 9.08 -8.44 4.65
N LEU A 23 8.23 -7.48 5.02
CA LEU A 23 8.65 -6.35 5.86
C LEU A 23 9.21 -6.80 7.22
N ARG A 24 8.71 -7.91 7.78
CA ARG A 24 9.20 -8.46 9.04
C ARG A 24 10.62 -9.00 8.92
N LYS A 25 10.96 -9.67 7.80
CA LYS A 25 12.31 -10.19 7.56
C LYS A 25 13.35 -9.08 7.48
N ASP A 26 12.97 -7.95 6.87
CA ASP A 26 13.84 -6.80 6.64
C ASP A 26 13.52 -5.59 7.54
N GLN A 27 12.88 -5.81 8.69
CA GLN A 27 12.33 -4.74 9.54
C GLN A 27 13.37 -3.66 9.89
N ASN A 28 14.62 -4.05 10.14
CA ASN A 28 15.71 -3.13 10.51
C ASN A 28 16.27 -2.31 9.34
N ARG A 29 15.91 -2.66 8.11
CA ARG A 29 16.35 -2.00 6.88
C ARG A 29 15.29 -1.07 6.29
N ILE A 30 14.10 -1.03 6.90
CA ILE A 30 13.03 -0.12 6.50
C ILE A 30 13.44 1.32 6.83
N ASP A 31 13.55 2.14 5.78
CA ASP A 31 13.93 3.54 5.88
C ASP A 31 12.99 4.30 6.81
N ARG A 32 13.58 4.97 7.79
CA ARG A 32 12.90 5.82 8.79
C ARG A 32 11.75 5.15 9.55
N LYS A 33 11.61 3.82 9.46
CA LYS A 33 10.46 3.08 10.00
C LYS A 33 9.11 3.62 9.53
N ILE A 34 9.01 4.07 8.27
CA ILE A 34 7.77 4.62 7.72
C ILE A 34 7.12 3.61 6.77
N LEU A 35 5.82 3.40 6.95
CA LEU A 35 4.95 2.77 5.97
C LEU A 35 4.00 3.81 5.42
N ARG A 36 4.01 4.03 4.10
CA ARG A 36 3.08 4.94 3.46
C ARG A 36 1.88 4.17 2.96
N ILE A 37 0.66 4.61 3.30
CA ILE A 37 -0.59 3.95 2.88
C ILE A 37 -1.49 4.98 2.20
N THR A 38 -2.13 4.59 1.10
CA THR A 38 -3.09 5.42 0.37
C THR A 38 -4.18 4.58 -0.30
N VAL A 39 -5.31 5.21 -0.62
CA VAL A 39 -6.41 4.56 -1.34
C VAL A 39 -6.36 4.96 -2.80
N ARG A 40 -6.14 3.99 -3.68
CA ARG A 40 -6.14 4.18 -5.12
C ARG A 40 -7.51 3.88 -5.69
N ARG A 41 -8.05 4.81 -6.49
CA ARG A 41 -9.27 4.64 -7.27
C ARG A 41 -8.93 4.68 -8.75
N ARG A 42 -9.22 3.61 -9.48
CA ARG A 42 -9.06 3.52 -10.93
C ARG A 42 -10.44 3.53 -11.59
N TYR A 43 -10.75 4.61 -12.29
CA TYR A 43 -12.00 4.78 -13.01
C TYR A 43 -11.93 4.01 -14.33
N ALA A 44 -12.83 3.05 -14.50
CA ALA A 44 -12.99 2.24 -15.70
C ALA A 44 -14.50 2.11 -15.99
N PRO A 45 -15.12 3.13 -16.62
CA PRO A 45 -16.57 3.20 -16.75
C PRO A 45 -17.19 1.90 -17.31
N PRO A 46 -18.26 1.38 -16.69
CA PRO A 46 -19.09 2.02 -15.67
C PRO A 46 -18.61 1.85 -14.22
N PHE A 47 -17.42 1.28 -14.00
CA PHE A 47 -16.92 0.89 -12.69
C PHE A 47 -15.79 1.79 -12.16
N VAL A 48 -15.59 1.73 -10.83
CA VAL A 48 -14.45 2.27 -10.12
C VAL A 48 -13.82 1.14 -9.33
N ASN A 49 -12.59 0.80 -9.71
CA ASN A 49 -11.77 -0.17 -9.00
C ASN A 49 -11.07 0.50 -7.83
N VAL A 50 -11.20 -0.08 -6.63
CA VAL A 50 -10.66 0.48 -5.40
C VAL A 50 -9.63 -0.46 -4.81
N SER A 51 -8.44 0.06 -4.57
CA SER A 51 -7.33 -0.67 -3.94
C SER A 51 -6.72 0.16 -2.82
N VAL A 52 -6.20 -0.51 -1.79
CA VAL A 52 -5.30 0.11 -0.83
C VAL A 52 -3.88 -0.18 -1.27
N VAL A 53 -3.08 0.86 -1.35
CA VAL A 53 -1.68 0.78 -1.74
C VAL A 53 -0.82 1.12 -0.54
N ALA A 54 0.18 0.30 -0.25
CA ALA A 54 1.20 0.63 0.73
C ALA A 54 2.60 0.53 0.15
N THR A 55 3.49 1.41 0.61
CA THR A 55 4.87 1.47 0.15
C THR A 55 5.83 1.67 1.32
N ALA A 56 6.93 0.92 1.29
CA ALA A 56 8.06 1.07 2.19
C ALA A 56 9.36 1.05 1.38
N LEU A 57 10.34 1.84 1.80
CA LEU A 57 11.70 1.78 1.25
C LEU A 57 12.53 0.86 2.14
N VAL A 58 13.09 -0.20 1.58
CA VAL A 58 13.92 -1.20 2.28
C VAL A 58 15.32 -1.18 1.66
N GLY A 59 16.25 -0.49 2.30
CA GLY A 59 17.54 -0.16 1.69
C GLY A 59 17.36 0.65 0.40
N ILE A 60 17.57 0.02 -0.76
CA ILE A 60 17.38 0.64 -2.09
C ILE A 60 16.15 0.09 -2.86
N THR A 61 15.39 -0.80 -2.22
CA THR A 61 14.26 -1.51 -2.82
C THR A 61 12.97 -0.86 -2.38
N ILE A 62 12.07 -0.54 -3.31
CA ILE A 62 10.72 -0.09 -2.98
C ILE A 62 9.83 -1.34 -2.91
N VAL A 63 9.31 -1.61 -1.72
CA VAL A 63 8.38 -2.71 -1.49
C VAL A 63 6.98 -2.14 -1.50
N VAL A 64 6.15 -2.65 -2.41
CA VAL A 64 4.81 -2.13 -2.70
C VAL A 64 3.78 -3.22 -2.46
N LEU A 65 2.68 -2.87 -1.82
CA LEU A 65 1.44 -3.65 -1.82
C LEU A 65 0.40 -2.90 -2.64
N GLU A 66 -0.27 -3.59 -3.56
CA GLU A 66 -1.53 -3.13 -4.15
C GLU A 66 -2.62 -4.17 -3.89
N HIS A 67 -3.39 -3.94 -2.83
CA HIS A 67 -4.46 -4.84 -2.40
C HIS A 67 -5.82 -4.36 -2.90
N ARG A 68 -6.48 -5.15 -3.75
CA ARG A 68 -7.82 -4.85 -4.27
C ARG A 68 -8.85 -5.00 -3.15
N VAL A 69 -9.54 -3.91 -2.82
CA VAL A 69 -10.63 -3.89 -1.82
C VAL A 69 -11.98 -4.22 -2.46
N GLY A 70 -12.18 -3.81 -3.71
CA GLY A 70 -13.40 -4.10 -4.45
C GLY A 70 -13.61 -3.21 -5.66
N GLU A 71 -14.85 -3.22 -6.15
CA GLU A 71 -15.31 -2.48 -7.31
C GLU A 71 -16.74 -1.99 -7.06
N VAL A 72 -17.05 -0.80 -7.57
CA VAL A 72 -18.37 -0.16 -7.48
C VAL A 72 -18.74 0.51 -8.79
N PHE A 73 -20.03 0.73 -9.01
CA PHE A 73 -20.48 1.63 -10.07
C PHE A 73 -20.04 3.07 -9.77
N ALA A 74 -19.62 3.77 -10.82
CA ALA A 74 -19.31 5.19 -10.72
C ALA A 74 -20.58 5.98 -10.32
N GLY A 75 -20.51 6.74 -9.23
CA GLY A 75 -21.65 7.47 -8.65
C GLY A 75 -22.29 6.82 -7.42
N ASP A 76 -22.04 5.53 -7.18
CA ASP A 76 -22.60 4.77 -6.05
C ASP A 76 -21.60 4.56 -4.90
N GLU A 77 -20.47 5.27 -4.90
CA GLU A 77 -19.37 5.01 -3.96
C GLU A 77 -19.81 5.15 -2.49
N LYS A 78 -20.71 6.10 -2.20
CA LYS A 78 -21.18 6.39 -0.84
C LYS A 78 -22.28 5.44 -0.34
N SER A 79 -23.08 4.88 -1.24
CA SER A 79 -24.16 3.93 -0.91
C SER A 79 -23.67 2.48 -0.89
N SER A 80 -22.49 2.22 -1.45
CA SER A 80 -21.85 0.91 -1.45
C SER A 80 -21.18 0.53 -0.11
N PRO A 81 -20.87 -0.76 0.12
CA PRO A 81 -20.08 -1.19 1.28
C PRO A 81 -18.57 -0.88 1.16
N ILE A 82 -18.11 -0.27 0.05
CA ILE A 82 -16.68 -0.02 -0.18
C ILE A 82 -16.03 0.87 0.89
N PRO A 83 -16.64 1.98 1.37
CA PRO A 83 -16.03 2.79 2.43
C PRO A 83 -15.70 1.98 3.68
N THR A 84 -16.60 1.09 4.10
CA THR A 84 -16.38 0.18 5.24
C THR A 84 -15.26 -0.81 4.97
N LYS A 85 -15.19 -1.39 3.77
CA LYS A 85 -14.10 -2.32 3.40
C LYS A 85 -12.74 -1.62 3.33
N ILE A 86 -12.69 -0.38 2.82
CA ILE A 86 -11.48 0.44 2.82
C ILE A 86 -11.03 0.66 4.26
N GLN A 87 -11.92 1.13 5.14
CA GLN A 87 -11.58 1.41 6.54
C GLN A 87 -11.07 0.17 7.25
N ALA A 88 -11.76 -0.98 7.12
CA ALA A 88 -11.31 -2.24 7.71
C ALA A 88 -9.91 -2.66 7.21
N CYS A 89 -9.62 -2.44 5.92
CA CYS A 89 -8.29 -2.69 5.36
C CYS A 89 -7.23 -1.75 5.94
N LEU A 90 -7.51 -0.44 6.03
CA LEU A 90 -6.61 0.54 6.62
C LEU A 90 -6.33 0.25 8.10
N ASP A 91 -7.36 -0.12 8.88
CA ASP A 91 -7.25 -0.46 10.30
C ASP A 91 -6.36 -1.70 10.47
N ARG A 92 -6.60 -2.75 9.68
CA ARG A 92 -5.76 -3.97 9.66
C ARG A 92 -4.31 -3.62 9.35
N MET A 93 -4.07 -2.86 8.29
CA MET A 93 -2.70 -2.50 7.87
C MET A 93 -2.01 -1.62 8.90
N THR A 94 -2.73 -0.72 9.56
CA THR A 94 -2.19 0.12 10.64
C THR A 94 -1.82 -0.72 11.86
N ALA A 95 -2.65 -1.70 12.22
CA ALA A 95 -2.34 -2.62 13.31
C ALA A 95 -1.08 -3.46 13.03
N GLU A 96 -0.97 -4.03 11.82
CA GLU A 96 0.23 -4.81 11.42
C GLU A 96 1.49 -3.93 11.36
N ALA A 97 1.41 -2.72 10.82
CA ALA A 97 2.51 -1.76 10.83
C ALA A 97 2.95 -1.42 12.26
N GLY A 98 1.99 -1.24 13.18
CA GLY A 98 2.26 -1.01 14.60
C GLY A 98 3.02 -2.16 15.27
N LYS A 99 2.68 -3.43 14.95
CA LYS A 99 3.42 -4.61 15.43
C LYS A 99 4.89 -4.61 14.95
N LEU A 100 5.16 -4.01 13.80
CA LEU A 100 6.51 -3.84 13.25
C LEU A 100 7.20 -2.53 13.71
N GLY A 101 6.58 -1.75 14.59
CA GLY A 101 7.11 -0.47 15.04
C GLY A 101 7.23 0.56 13.92
N LEU A 102 6.38 0.45 12.89
CA LEU A 102 6.34 1.37 11.76
C LEU A 102 5.33 2.49 12.02
N GLU A 103 5.72 3.71 11.66
CA GLU A 103 4.82 4.85 11.61
C GLU A 103 4.04 4.81 10.29
N VAL A 104 2.72 4.80 10.37
CA VAL A 104 1.85 4.92 9.19
C VAL A 104 1.72 6.38 8.80
N ARG A 105 2.03 6.69 7.53
CA ARG A 105 1.84 8.02 6.94
C ARG A 105 1.00 7.93 5.67
N ALA A 106 0.36 9.03 5.30
CA ALA A 106 -0.26 9.13 3.99
C ALA A 106 0.78 8.92 2.87
N GLY A 107 0.45 8.06 1.91
CA GLY A 107 1.17 7.91 0.65
C GLY A 107 0.63 8.86 -0.41
N VAL A 108 1.54 9.34 -1.26
CA VAL A 108 1.17 10.00 -2.53
C VAL A 108 1.45 8.98 -3.62
N PHE A 109 0.44 8.66 -4.42
CA PHE A 109 0.57 7.84 -5.61
C PHE A 109 0.23 8.73 -6.79
N GLU A 110 1.20 8.97 -7.67
CA GLU A 110 1.01 9.67 -8.95
C GLU A 110 0.66 8.66 -10.05
#